data_AF-A0A1G3XAV5-F1
#
_entry.id   AF-A0A1G3XAV5-F1
#
_cell.length_a   1.000
_cell.length_b   1.000
_cell.length_c   1.000
_cell.angle_alpha   90.00
_cell.angle_beta   90.00
_cell.angle_gamma   90.00
#
_symmetry.space_group_name_H-M   'P 1'
#
loop_
_entity.id
_entity.type
_entity.pdbx_description
1 polymer ?
#
loop_
_entity_poly.entity_id
_entity_poly.type
_entity_poly.pdbx_seq_one_letter_code
_entity_poly.pdbx_strand_id
1 'polypeptide(L)'
;MKVRFETNTCKEQVVPQDVFVIEKLVELPLKQFNKFIDNMLGDYNFIKEHKNLMYTDSNNVWHAIIVTAKEIDYGILVQADGASYARYSAFIRKDEVGGFSNGKANNA
;
A
#
# COMPACT_ATOMS: atom_id res chain seq x y z
N MET A 1 18.14 -1.10 -37.17
CA MET A 1 16.77 -0.64 -36.86
C MET A 1 16.75 -0.17 -35.41
N LYS A 2 16.41 1.10 -35.15
CA LYS A 2 16.33 1.66 -33.79
C LYS A 2 14.86 1.80 -33.44
N VAL A 3 14.41 1.05 -32.44
CA VAL A 3 13.05 1.10 -31.92
C VAL A 3 13.10 1.91 -30.61
N ARG A 4 12.19 2.88 -30.46
CA ARG A 4 12.03 3.63 -29.21
C ARG A 4 11.10 2.84 -28.29
N PHE A 5 11.61 2.44 -27.14
CA PHE A 5 10.79 2.02 -26.02
C PHE A 5 10.47 3.26 -25.22
N GLU A 6 9.24 3.76 -25.36
CA GLU A 6 8.71 4.80 -24.48
C GLU A 6 7.81 4.09 -23.48
N THR A 7 8.24 4.00 -22.23
CA THR A 7 7.31 3.68 -21.15
C THR A 7 6.49 4.93 -20.90
N ASN A 8 5.26 4.94 -21.41
CA ASN A 8 4.21 5.87 -20.98
C ASN A 8 3.82 5.55 -19.53
N THR A 9 4.75 5.63 -18.59
CA THR A 9 4.43 5.84 -17.17
C THR A 9 4.01 7.31 -17.09
N CYS A 10 2.80 7.57 -17.59
CA CYS A 10 2.16 8.87 -17.53
C CYS A 10 2.27 9.38 -16.10
N LYS A 11 2.67 10.64 -15.98
CA LYS A 11 2.94 11.37 -14.73
C LYS A 11 1.69 11.60 -13.87
N GLU A 12 0.59 10.98 -14.23
CA GLU A 12 -0.56 10.77 -13.37
C GLU A 12 -0.55 9.30 -13.01
N GLN A 13 0.12 8.97 -11.91
CA GLN A 13 -0.42 7.95 -11.04
C GLN A 13 -1.77 8.51 -10.60
N VAL A 14 -2.79 8.29 -11.46
CA VAL A 14 -4.19 8.42 -11.14
C VAL A 14 -4.30 7.63 -9.86
N VAL A 15 -4.38 8.31 -8.71
CA VAL A 15 -4.94 7.73 -7.50
C VAL A 15 -6.20 7.10 -8.03
N PRO A 16 -6.30 5.77 -8.11
CA PRO A 16 -7.48 5.18 -8.67
C PRO A 16 -8.62 5.78 -7.86
N GLN A 17 -9.60 6.37 -8.55
CA GLN A 17 -10.91 6.57 -7.93
C GLN A 17 -11.53 5.21 -7.54
N ASP A 18 -10.82 4.10 -7.77
CA ASP A 18 -11.10 2.78 -7.26
C ASP A 18 -11.26 2.86 -5.75
N VAL A 19 -12.43 2.43 -5.31
CA VAL A 19 -12.74 2.17 -3.92
C VAL A 19 -11.66 1.23 -3.38
N PHE A 20 -10.99 1.65 -2.32
CA PHE A 20 -10.01 0.82 -1.64
C PHE A 20 -10.42 0.61 -0.19
N VAL A 21 -10.02 -0.53 0.35
CA VAL A 21 -10.24 -0.91 1.75
C VAL A 21 -8.88 -1.19 2.38
N ILE A 22 -8.64 -0.55 3.52
CA ILE A 22 -7.47 -0.81 4.34
C ILE A 22 -7.78 -2.00 5.24
N GLU A 23 -7.28 -3.18 4.89
CA GLU A 23 -7.46 -4.41 5.66
C GLU A 23 -6.63 -4.40 6.94
N LYS A 24 -5.44 -3.80 6.89
CA LYS A 24 -4.50 -3.84 8.01
C LYS A 24 -3.59 -2.62 8.07
N LEU A 25 -3.46 -2.08 9.29
CA LEU A 25 -2.39 -1.16 9.66
C LEU A 25 -1.15 -1.94 10.12
N VAL A 26 -0.03 -1.71 9.44
CA VAL A 26 1.29 -2.21 9.79
C VAL A 26 2.14 -1.03 10.25
N GLU A 27 2.30 -0.91 11.57
CA GLU A 27 3.21 0.06 12.16
C GLU A 27 4.61 -0.56 12.27
N LEU A 28 5.57 0.02 11.56
CA LEU A 28 6.97 -0.39 11.57
C LEU A 28 7.81 0.60 12.38
N PRO A 29 8.93 0.14 12.96
CA PRO A 29 9.96 1.05 13.48
C PRO A 29 10.47 1.96 12.36
N LEU A 30 10.74 3.24 12.66
CA LEU A 30 11.17 4.25 11.68
C LEU A 30 12.31 3.78 10.77
N LYS A 31 13.31 3.09 11.34
CA LYS A 31 14.45 2.55 10.57
C LYS A 31 14.02 1.53 9.52
N GLN A 32 13.06 0.67 9.85
CA GLN A 32 12.52 -0.34 8.94
C GLN A 32 11.59 0.30 7.90
N PHE A 33 10.81 1.30 8.31
CA PHE A 33 9.98 2.10 7.42
C PHE A 33 10.82 2.83 6.37
N ASN A 34 11.89 3.53 6.76
CA ASN A 34 12.79 4.21 5.82
C ASN A 34 13.41 3.22 4.83
N LYS A 35 13.88 2.06 5.31
CA LYS A 35 14.38 0.98 4.44
C LYS A 35 13.33 0.46 3.47
N PHE A 36 12.06 0.45 3.86
CA PHE A 36 10.95 0.07 2.98
C PHE A 36 10.71 1.13 1.90
N ILE A 37 10.68 2.41 2.27
CA ILE A 37 10.55 3.52 1.31
C ILE A 37 11.69 3.51 0.29
N ASP A 38 12.93 3.30 0.75
CA ASP A 38 14.11 3.27 -0.12
C ASP A 38 14.10 2.10 -1.14
N ASN A 39 13.36 1.02 -0.86
CA ASN A 39 13.31 -0.16 -1.73
C ASN A 39 11.97 -0.90 -1.66
N MET A 40 10.89 -0.30 -2.14
CA MET A 40 9.54 -0.91 -2.08
C MET A 40 9.39 -2.25 -2.83
N LEU A 41 10.26 -2.51 -3.82
CA LEU A 41 10.30 -3.77 -4.57
C LEU A 41 11.08 -4.88 -3.85
N GLY A 42 11.62 -4.59 -2.66
CA GLY A 42 12.28 -5.58 -1.82
C GLY A 42 11.30 -6.63 -1.25
N ASP A 43 11.86 -7.76 -0.87
CA ASP A 43 11.14 -8.81 -0.17
C ASP A 43 11.00 -8.48 1.31
N TYR A 44 9.77 -8.28 1.79
CA TYR A 44 9.51 -7.92 3.20
C TYR A 44 8.59 -8.94 3.88
N ASN A 45 8.97 -9.35 5.09
CA ASN A 45 8.19 -10.33 5.87
C ASN A 45 6.79 -9.82 6.20
N PHE A 46 6.64 -8.53 6.55
CA PHE A 46 5.33 -7.95 6.83
C PHE A 46 4.40 -7.96 5.60
N ILE A 47 4.95 -7.92 4.37
CA ILE A 47 4.13 -8.08 3.15
C ILE A 47 3.75 -9.56 2.99
N LYS A 48 4.72 -10.47 3.18
CA LYS A 48 4.52 -11.92 3.08
C LYS A 48 3.44 -12.43 4.04
N GLU A 49 3.44 -11.95 5.28
CA GLU A 49 2.49 -12.33 6.33
C GLU A 49 1.06 -11.89 6.01
N HIS A 50 0.89 -10.76 5.32
CA HIS A 50 -0.42 -10.16 5.03
C HIS A 50 -0.87 -10.35 3.57
N LYS A 51 -0.19 -11.19 2.77
CA LYS A 51 -0.53 -11.42 1.36
C LYS A 51 -1.99 -11.74 1.11
N ASN A 52 -2.58 -12.55 2.00
CA ASN A 52 -3.96 -12.99 1.86
C ASN A 52 -4.99 -11.87 2.08
N LEU A 53 -4.56 -10.74 2.65
CA LEU A 53 -5.38 -9.54 2.82
C LEU A 53 -5.28 -8.59 1.62
N MET A 54 -4.40 -8.86 0.66
CA MET A 54 -4.15 -7.99 -0.47
C MET A 54 -4.65 -8.63 -1.77
N TYR A 55 -5.82 -8.20 -2.23
CA TYR A 55 -6.46 -8.71 -3.43
C TYR A 55 -7.42 -7.67 -4.02
N THR A 56 -7.98 -7.95 -5.19
CA THR A 56 -9.09 -7.17 -5.76
C THR A 56 -10.34 -8.03 -5.71
N ASP A 57 -11.43 -7.50 -5.13
CA ASP A 57 -12.67 -8.25 -5.00
C ASP A 57 -13.47 -8.29 -6.32
N SER A 58 -14.62 -8.96 -6.30
CA SER A 58 -15.52 -9.05 -7.47
C SER A 58 -16.18 -7.72 -7.85
N ASN A 59 -16.12 -6.72 -6.99
CA ASN A 59 -16.68 -5.37 -7.21
C ASN A 59 -15.59 -4.37 -7.66
N ASN A 60 -14.40 -4.85 -8.01
CA ASN A 60 -13.21 -4.03 -8.32
C ASN A 60 -12.75 -3.14 -7.14
N VAL A 61 -13.04 -3.54 -5.90
CA VAL A 61 -12.53 -2.89 -4.69
C VAL A 61 -11.13 -3.43 -4.40
N TRP A 62 -10.20 -2.51 -4.16
CA TRP A 62 -8.81 -2.86 -3.85
C TRP A 62 -8.63 -3.05 -2.35
N HIS A 63 -8.33 -4.27 -1.94
CA HIS A 63 -7.96 -4.58 -0.57
C HIS A 63 -6.46 -4.43 -0.42
N ALA A 64 -6.03 -3.51 0.46
CA ALA A 64 -4.64 -3.17 0.66
C ALA A 64 -4.30 -3.13 2.15
N ILE A 65 -3.01 -3.28 2.47
CA ILE A 65 -2.49 -2.94 3.79
C ILE A 65 -1.92 -1.54 3.75
N ILE A 66 -1.84 -0.88 4.90
CA ILE A 66 -1.14 0.39 5.02
C ILE A 66 0.08 0.23 5.93
N VAL A 67 1.21 0.72 5.46
CA VAL A 67 2.49 0.67 6.17
C VAL A 67 2.83 2.08 6.63
N THR A 68 3.08 2.26 7.92
CA THR A 68 3.43 3.56 8.53
C THR A 68 4.49 3.35 9.60
N ALA A 69 5.06 4.44 10.11
CA ALA A 69 5.76 4.47 11.40
C ALA A 69 5.03 5.37 12.40
N LYS A 70 5.37 5.23 13.68
CA LYS A 70 4.77 6.02 14.77
C LYS A 70 5.05 7.51 14.64
N GLU A 71 6.26 7.84 14.23
CA GLU A 71 6.77 9.22 14.08
C GLU A 71 6.36 9.88 12.75
N ILE A 72 5.72 9.13 11.85
CA ILE A 72 5.38 9.59 10.49
C ILE A 72 3.88 9.90 10.42
N ASP A 73 3.52 10.98 9.75
CA ASP A 73 2.14 11.47 9.57
C ASP A 73 1.45 10.96 8.29
N TYR A 74 2.18 10.19 7.49
CA TYR A 74 1.69 9.52 6.29
C TYR A 74 1.91 8.00 6.35
N GLY A 75 1.26 7.29 5.43
CA GLY A 75 1.43 5.86 5.24
C GLY A 75 1.53 5.53 3.75
N ILE A 76 2.02 4.33 3.47
CA ILE A 76 2.05 3.77 2.13
C ILE A 76 1.04 2.64 2.08
N LEU A 77 0.01 2.79 1.26
CA LEU A 77 -0.85 1.69 0.87
C LEU A 77 -0.02 0.72 0.04
N VAL A 78 -0.17 -0.56 0.33
CA VAL A 78 0.54 -1.65 -0.32
C VAL A 78 -0.47 -2.70 -0.72
N GLN A 79 -0.47 -3.05 -1.99
CA GLN A 79 -1.17 -4.23 -2.51
C GLN A 79 -0.15 -5.10 -3.25
N ALA A 80 0.00 -6.34 -2.78
CA ALA A 80 1.01 -7.25 -3.30
C ALA A 80 0.49 -8.17 -4.40
N ASP A 81 -0.83 -8.37 -4.53
CA ASP A 81 -1.43 -9.28 -5.52
C ASP A 81 -0.72 -10.67 -5.53
N GLY A 82 -0.59 -11.26 -4.34
CA GLY A 82 0.13 -12.52 -4.11
C GLY A 82 1.68 -12.43 -4.09
N ALA A 83 2.27 -11.29 -4.46
CA ALA A 83 3.71 -11.06 -4.41
C ALA A 83 4.23 -10.83 -2.98
N SER A 84 5.55 -10.76 -2.83
CA SER A 84 6.27 -10.57 -1.56
C SER A 84 6.78 -9.13 -1.35
N TYR A 85 6.46 -8.25 -2.29
CA TYR A 85 6.90 -6.87 -2.39
C TYR A 85 5.69 -5.97 -2.68
N ALA A 86 5.86 -4.65 -2.58
CA ALA A 86 4.79 -3.70 -2.85
C ALA A 86 4.59 -3.52 -4.36
N ARG A 87 3.88 -4.46 -4.99
CA ARG A 87 3.60 -4.47 -6.43
C ARG A 87 2.86 -3.20 -6.87
N TYR A 88 1.86 -2.82 -6.07
CA TYR A 88 1.21 -1.53 -6.17
C TYR A 88 1.38 -0.81 -4.84
N SER A 89 1.66 0.49 -4.93
CA SER A 89 1.78 1.34 -3.76
C SER A 89 1.21 2.72 -4.01
N ALA A 90 0.65 3.32 -2.96
CA ALA A 90 0.16 4.69 -3.00
C ALA A 90 0.49 5.40 -1.69
N PHE A 91 0.89 6.67 -1.80
CA PHE A 91 1.07 7.53 -0.64
C PHE A 91 -0.27 8.05 -0.16
N ILE A 92 -0.51 8.02 1.14
CA ILE A 92 -1.72 8.57 1.75
C ILE A 92 -1.38 9.22 3.08
N ARG A 93 -1.94 10.40 3.34
CA ARG A 93 -1.70 11.07 4.62
C ARG A 93 -2.72 10.63 5.67
N LYS A 94 -2.35 10.70 6.96
CA LYS A 94 -3.25 10.31 8.08
C LYS A 94 -4.54 11.14 8.11
N ASP A 95 -4.47 12.42 7.73
CA ASP A 95 -5.61 13.33 7.61
C ASP A 95 -6.62 12.87 6.56
N GLU A 96 -6.16 12.29 5.45
CA GLU A 96 -7.02 11.87 4.33
C GLU A 96 -7.89 10.65 4.68
N VAL A 97 -7.47 9.84 5.65
CA VAL A 97 -8.18 8.63 6.09
C VAL A 97 -8.84 8.77 7.47
N GLY A 98 -8.86 9.97 8.06
CA GLY A 98 -9.43 10.20 9.38
C GLY A 98 -8.67 9.51 10.52
N GLY A 99 -7.40 9.17 10.29
CA GLY A 99 -6.54 8.39 11.18
C GLY A 99 -6.50 6.89 10.85
N PHE A 100 -5.33 6.28 11.03
CA PHE A 100 -5.18 4.82 10.87
C PHE A 100 -5.77 4.09 12.08
N SER A 101 -7.10 3.92 12.10
CA SER A 101 -7.73 3.05 13.08
C SER A 101 -7.58 1.60 12.63
N ASN A 102 -7.01 0.74 13.48
CA ASN A 102 -7.13 -0.72 13.28
C ASN A 102 -8.62 -1.03 13.32
N GLY A 103 -9.18 -1.49 12.19
CA GLY A 103 -10.58 -1.88 12.10
C GLY A 103 -10.99 -2.80 13.25
N LYS A 104 -11.69 -2.24 14.22
CA LYS A 104 -12.73 -2.89 15.00
C LYS A 104 -13.73 -1.82 15.41
N ALA A 105 -14.59 -1.45 14.48
CA ALA A 105 -15.76 -0.63 14.74
C ALA A 105 -16.99 -1.31 14.12
N ASN A 106 -17.43 -2.37 14.78
CA ASN A 106 -18.82 -2.84 14.76
C ASN A 106 -19.03 -3.81 15.93
N ASN A 107 -19.18 -3.22 17.12
CA ASN A 107 -20.11 -3.74 18.12
C ASN A 107 -21.49 -3.17 17.79
N ALA A 108 -22.39 -3.99 17.27
CA ALA A 108 -23.85 -3.89 17.42
C ALA A 108 -24.47 -5.18 16.88
#